data_AF-A0A6P2AI24-F1
#
_entry.id   AF-A0A6P2AI24-F1
#
_cell.length_a   1.000
_cell.length_b   1.000
_cell.length_c   1.000
_cell.angle_alpha   90.00
_cell.angle_beta   90.00
_cell.angle_gamma   90.00
#
_symmetry.space_group_name_H-M   'P 1'
#
loop_
_entity.id
_entity.type
_entity.pdbx_description
1 polymer ?
#
loop_
_entity_poly.entity_id
_entity_poly.type
_entity_poly.pdbx_seq_one_letter_code
_entity_poly.pdbx_strand_id
1 'polypeptide(L)'
;MGGTRNTTRPESEVRSPEPASRPVRCPRCGYDQRGAIAQWRDRCPLEGRCTECGYTYDSADLFDPYRHQPDWLVEFCQWRRFPRAVVMTLLRSLVPWRFWRWQNLAYPLRLGRLMLYVTLIVIVPAALLYGFLQGGVGIAARMSLQQQLSNVSDNALQFLTQHEATLERWEEATTYEDAPVQFRQHFNLHHTHSRESFRSPDHAELWNEYRQMKIEFEQRAIEWIQQVIDDPLRVDHSYLASAMEPILFPNRPRSSGRIAGGGRVDPLPGPSNLGLYVGIGPRRAPIIPFRSLSQVLLSSQLFPLWLATLIGIVVFPLTLVLLPTTRRRAKVRAVHFVRVAAYGLAIPTFIIWLAAACLTANTLGWVSSELLNWIEVIIAIAIPLSAAGWWYLAFRCHLRIPHAFWVTVIMGILTILILLLPVGVAAAVEWLTYGAF
;
A
#
# COMPACT_ATOMS: atom_id res chain seq x y z
N MET A 1 32.63 60.94 68.44
CA MET A 1 33.32 59.63 68.38
C MET A 1 32.44 58.64 67.65
N GLY A 2 33.01 57.89 66.70
CA GLY A 2 32.34 56.81 65.93
C GLY A 2 31.75 57.32 64.61
N GLY A 3 32.20 56.97 63.41
CA GLY A 3 33.10 55.91 62.96
C GLY A 3 32.67 55.55 61.54
N THR A 4 33.10 56.33 60.55
CA THR A 4 32.74 56.20 59.13
C THR A 4 33.46 55.00 58.49
N ARG A 5 32.75 53.88 58.34
CA ARG A 5 33.24 52.74 57.55
C ARG A 5 33.10 53.04 56.06
N ASN A 6 34.23 53.40 55.46
CA ASN A 6 34.44 53.42 54.02
C ASN A 6 34.53 51.97 53.51
N THR A 7 33.43 51.43 53.00
CA THR A 7 33.43 50.16 52.25
C THR A 7 33.59 50.47 50.77
N THR A 8 34.85 50.61 50.34
CA THR A 8 35.25 50.48 48.93
C THR A 8 34.95 49.05 48.49
N ARG A 9 33.79 48.86 47.86
CA ARG A 9 33.44 47.62 47.15
C ARG A 9 34.36 47.55 45.93
N PRO A 10 35.17 46.51 45.74
CA PRO A 10 35.93 46.37 44.51
C PRO A 10 34.93 46.32 43.35
N GLU A 11 35.12 47.18 42.35
CA GLU A 11 34.49 47.06 41.04
C GLU A 11 34.84 45.68 40.50
N SER A 12 34.02 44.69 40.82
CA SER A 12 33.94 43.48 40.04
C SER A 12 33.44 43.95 38.68
N GLU A 13 34.37 44.10 37.74
CA GLU A 13 34.13 44.22 36.31
C GLU A 13 33.12 43.12 35.95
N VAL A 14 31.84 43.48 35.96
CA VAL A 14 30.77 42.64 35.44
C VAL A 14 31.03 42.67 33.94
N ARG A 15 31.91 41.78 33.48
CA ARG A 15 31.94 41.34 32.09
C ARG A 15 30.57 40.74 31.86
N SER A 16 29.64 41.59 31.41
CA SER A 16 28.39 41.17 30.80
C SER A 16 28.77 40.02 29.89
N PRO A 17 28.27 38.79 30.14
CA PRO A 17 28.67 37.62 29.37
C PRO A 17 28.47 37.99 27.92
N GLU A 18 29.60 38.14 27.22
CA GLU A 18 29.62 38.56 25.83
C GLU A 18 28.66 37.62 25.12
N PRO A 19 27.52 38.12 24.59
CA PRO A 19 26.43 37.27 24.17
C PRO A 19 27.02 36.31 23.16
N ALA A 20 27.15 35.03 23.55
CA ALA A 20 27.97 34.06 22.84
C ALA A 20 27.58 34.10 21.37
N SER A 21 28.40 34.79 20.57
CA SER A 21 28.00 35.20 19.24
C SER A 21 27.75 33.92 18.45
N ARG A 22 26.54 33.78 17.92
CA ARG A 22 26.16 32.56 17.19
C ARG A 22 27.23 32.30 16.15
N PRO A 23 27.79 31.08 16.08
CA PRO A 23 28.91 30.82 15.19
C PRO A 23 28.48 31.06 13.75
N VAL A 24 29.09 32.06 13.11
CA VAL A 24 28.78 32.45 11.74
C VAL A 24 29.48 31.47 10.80
N ARG A 25 28.78 30.40 10.42
CA ARG A 25 29.34 29.30 9.62
C ARG A 25 28.77 29.32 8.21
N CYS A 26 29.59 28.98 7.22
CA CYS A 26 29.16 28.79 5.85
C CYS A 26 28.02 27.75 5.80
N PRO A 27 26.89 28.06 5.15
CA PRO A 27 25.74 27.16 5.13
C PRO A 27 26.01 25.87 4.34
N ARG A 28 26.91 25.91 3.35
CA ARG A 28 27.26 24.76 2.52
C ARG A 28 28.21 23.79 3.22
N CYS A 29 29.36 24.28 3.69
CA CYS A 29 30.45 23.45 4.22
C CYS A 29 30.59 23.47 5.75
N GLY A 30 30.04 24.48 6.43
CA GLY A 30 30.17 24.67 7.87
C GLY A 30 31.44 25.40 8.32
N TYR A 31 32.29 25.88 7.41
CA TYR A 31 33.50 26.63 7.75
C TYR A 31 33.17 27.96 8.43
N ASP A 32 33.96 28.32 9.45
CA ASP A 32 33.80 29.55 10.22
C ASP A 32 34.14 30.79 9.39
N GLN A 33 33.17 31.69 9.20
CA GLN A 33 33.33 32.93 8.43
C GLN A 33 33.75 34.11 9.30
N ARG A 34 33.92 33.95 10.62
CA ARG A 34 34.27 35.06 11.52
C ARG A 34 35.57 35.75 11.12
N GLY A 35 36.55 35.02 10.59
CA GLY A 35 37.79 35.62 10.07
C GLY A 35 37.57 36.52 8.86
N ALA A 36 36.71 36.12 7.92
CA ALA A 36 36.35 36.94 6.76
C ALA A 36 35.52 38.16 7.18
N ILE A 37 34.63 38.01 8.16
CA ILE A 37 33.80 39.08 8.72
C ILE A 37 34.64 40.10 9.50
N ALA A 38 35.64 39.64 10.26
CA ALA A 38 36.54 40.52 11.02
C ALA A 38 37.39 41.44 10.13
N GLN A 39 37.51 41.15 8.83
CA GLN A 39 38.21 42.00 7.87
C GLN A 39 37.34 43.13 7.31
N TRP A 40 36.04 43.18 7.63
CA TRP A 40 35.14 44.24 7.18
C TRP A 40 35.46 45.53 7.93
N ARG A 41 36.14 46.48 7.27
CA ARG A 41 36.53 47.77 7.88
C ARG A 41 35.47 48.85 7.68
N ASP A 42 35.08 49.09 6.43
CA ASP A 42 34.30 50.28 6.08
C ASP A 42 32.86 49.96 5.66
N ARG A 43 32.60 48.77 5.10
CA ARG A 43 31.28 48.35 4.62
C ARG A 43 31.09 46.83 4.75
N CYS A 44 29.87 46.42 5.11
CA CYS A 44 29.44 45.03 5.05
C CYS A 44 29.10 44.68 3.58
N PRO A 45 29.80 43.73 2.93
CA PRO A 45 29.45 43.30 1.59
C PRO A 45 28.10 42.57 1.63
N LEU A 46 27.18 42.92 0.74
CA LEU A 46 25.88 42.25 0.64
C LEU A 46 26.03 40.77 0.23
N GLU A 47 27.04 40.45 -0.57
CA GLU A 47 27.38 39.09 -0.96
C GLU A 47 28.76 38.70 -0.43
N GLY A 48 28.83 37.55 0.25
CA GLY A 48 30.07 36.93 0.67
C GLY A 48 30.39 35.68 -0.14
N ARG A 49 31.69 35.34 -0.22
CA ARG A 49 32.15 34.08 -0.80
C ARG A 49 32.95 33.31 0.25
N CYS A 50 32.55 32.07 0.51
CA CYS A 50 33.28 31.20 1.42
C CYS A 50 34.68 30.90 0.86
N THR A 51 35.73 31.21 1.63
CA THR A 51 37.13 30.93 1.27
C THR A 51 37.40 29.43 1.09
N GLU A 52 36.72 28.57 1.85
CA GLU A 52 36.86 27.11 1.72
C GLU A 52 36.19 26.52 0.49
N CYS A 53 34.88 26.71 0.30
CA CYS A 53 34.10 25.99 -0.71
C CYS A 53 33.69 26.83 -1.91
N GLY A 54 34.04 28.12 -1.95
CA GLY A 54 33.71 29.05 -3.02
C GLY A 54 32.21 29.39 -3.12
N TYR A 55 31.38 28.93 -2.18
CA TYR A 55 29.94 29.21 -2.20
C TYR A 55 29.66 30.69 -1.97
N THR A 56 28.87 31.28 -2.86
CA THR A 56 28.34 32.64 -2.72
C THR A 56 27.06 32.63 -1.89
N TYR A 57 26.98 33.52 -0.91
CA TYR A 57 25.85 33.67 0.00
C TYR A 57 25.55 35.16 0.23
N ASP A 58 24.31 35.47 0.59
CA ASP A 58 23.96 36.79 1.13
C ASP A 58 24.52 36.88 2.55
N SER A 59 25.28 37.94 2.85
CA SER A 59 25.83 38.15 4.18
C SER A 59 24.74 38.28 5.25
N ALA A 60 23.55 38.81 4.90
CA ALA A 60 22.43 38.91 5.82
C ALA A 60 21.93 37.51 6.26
N ASP A 61 21.91 36.53 5.37
CA ASP A 61 21.48 35.15 5.67
C ASP A 61 22.42 34.44 6.68
N LEU A 62 23.68 34.89 6.78
CA LEU A 62 24.63 34.36 7.75
C LEU A 62 24.33 34.83 9.18
N PHE A 63 23.88 36.08 9.34
CA PHE A 63 23.57 36.66 10.64
C PHE A 63 22.15 36.35 11.09
N ASP A 64 21.19 36.37 10.14
CA ASP A 64 19.81 36.01 10.37
C ASP A 64 19.31 34.98 9.34
N PRO A 65 19.56 33.68 9.58
CA PRO A 65 19.07 32.61 8.69
C PRO A 65 17.55 32.44 8.74
N TYR A 66 16.83 33.25 9.53
CA TYR A 66 15.37 33.23 9.64
C TYR A 66 14.67 34.30 8.81
N ARG A 67 15.38 35.31 8.29
CA ARG A 67 14.81 36.48 7.59
C ARG A 67 13.86 36.14 6.44
N HIS A 68 14.19 35.11 5.66
CA HIS A 68 13.47 34.75 4.43
C HIS A 68 12.76 33.40 4.49
N GLN A 69 12.42 32.92 5.69
CA GLN A 69 11.84 31.58 5.82
C GLN A 69 10.43 31.48 5.20
N PRO A 70 10.23 30.57 4.25
CA PRO A 70 8.90 30.35 3.68
C PRO A 70 7.95 29.74 4.72
N ASP A 71 6.83 30.42 4.96
CA ASP A 71 5.78 29.98 5.90
C ASP A 71 5.06 28.69 5.47
N TRP A 72 5.09 28.41 4.17
CA TRP A 72 4.53 27.21 3.54
C TRP A 72 5.39 25.96 3.72
N LEU A 73 6.66 26.10 4.12
CA LEU A 73 7.55 24.96 4.30
C LEU A 73 7.36 24.36 5.70
N VAL A 74 7.15 23.05 5.74
CA VAL A 74 6.86 22.29 6.97
C VAL A 74 7.90 22.50 8.09
N GLU A 75 9.16 22.73 7.73
CA GLU A 75 10.23 22.99 8.69
C GLU A 75 10.01 24.29 9.48
N PHE A 76 9.49 25.34 8.83
CA PHE A 76 9.49 26.70 9.39
C PHE A 76 8.11 27.18 9.85
N CYS A 77 7.04 26.52 9.42
CA CYS A 77 5.68 26.91 9.76
C CYS A 77 5.39 26.94 11.29
N GLN A 78 4.41 27.73 11.69
CA GLN A 78 3.85 27.68 13.05
C GLN A 78 2.95 26.45 13.21
N TRP A 79 2.85 25.88 14.42
CA TRP A 79 2.09 24.63 14.66
C TRP A 79 0.63 24.72 14.19
N ARG A 80 -0.04 25.87 14.41
CA ARG A 80 -1.42 26.11 13.95
C ARG A 80 -1.58 26.03 12.42
N ARG A 81 -0.51 26.30 11.66
CA ARG A 81 -0.50 26.24 10.19
C ARG A 81 0.13 24.95 9.66
N PHE A 82 0.50 24.03 10.53
CA PHE A 82 1.24 22.83 10.17
C PHE A 82 0.52 21.95 9.13
N PRO A 83 -0.79 21.63 9.26
CA PRO A 83 -1.49 20.83 8.24
C PRO A 83 -1.45 21.48 6.86
N ARG A 84 -1.71 22.79 6.79
CA ARG A 84 -1.62 23.58 5.55
C ARG A 84 -0.19 23.56 4.98
N ALA A 85 0.82 23.67 5.83
CA ALA A 85 2.22 23.62 5.42
C ALA A 85 2.63 22.23 4.88
N VAL A 86 2.12 21.14 5.46
CA VAL A 86 2.34 19.77 4.93
C VAL A 86 1.79 19.66 3.52
N VAL A 87 0.53 20.06 3.30
CA VAL A 87 -0.11 20.03 1.97
C VAL A 87 0.61 20.94 0.99
N MET A 88 0.94 22.17 1.38
CA MET A 88 1.64 23.12 0.49
C MET A 88 3.06 22.68 0.17
N THR A 89 3.78 22.09 1.14
CA THR A 89 5.10 21.51 0.92
C THR A 89 5.01 20.34 -0.07
N LEU A 90 4.04 19.44 0.12
CA LEU A 90 3.77 18.32 -0.79
C LEU A 90 3.49 18.83 -2.22
N LEU A 91 2.50 19.70 -2.39
CA LEU A 91 2.13 20.24 -3.71
C LEU A 91 3.30 20.96 -4.40
N ARG A 92 4.10 21.74 -3.66
CA ARG A 92 5.25 22.44 -4.23
C ARG A 92 6.40 21.49 -4.54
N SER A 93 6.59 20.43 -3.76
CA SER A 93 7.58 19.39 -4.06
C SER A 93 7.26 18.59 -5.32
N LEU A 94 6.02 18.63 -5.84
CA LEU A 94 5.72 18.03 -7.15
C LEU A 94 6.32 18.81 -8.34
N VAL A 95 6.77 20.06 -8.12
CA VAL A 95 7.41 20.90 -9.15
C VAL A 95 8.86 21.16 -8.75
N PRO A 96 9.79 20.19 -8.95
CA PRO A 96 11.14 20.22 -8.39
C PRO A 96 11.93 21.47 -8.76
N TRP A 97 11.79 21.96 -9.99
CA TRP A 97 12.52 23.14 -10.45
C TRP A 97 12.18 24.39 -9.63
N ARG A 98 10.88 24.64 -9.38
CA ARG A 98 10.45 25.79 -8.56
C ARG A 98 10.79 25.57 -7.09
N PHE A 99 10.58 24.37 -6.59
CA PHE A 99 10.88 24.01 -5.21
C PHE A 99 12.34 24.26 -4.87
N TRP A 100 13.28 23.68 -5.64
CA TRP A 100 14.70 23.79 -5.36
C TRP A 100 15.28 25.18 -5.62
N ARG A 101 14.68 25.97 -6.51
CA ARG A 101 15.07 27.38 -6.71
C ARG A 101 14.76 28.26 -5.50
N TRP A 102 13.79 27.89 -4.67
CA TRP A 102 13.40 28.65 -3.47
C TRP A 102 14.07 28.16 -2.17
N GLN A 103 14.71 26.99 -2.18
CA GLN A 103 15.38 26.46 -1.00
C GLN A 103 16.79 27.05 -0.86
N ASN A 104 16.99 27.88 0.16
CA ASN A 104 18.29 28.41 0.52
C ASN A 104 19.05 27.43 1.43
N LEU A 105 20.36 27.26 1.22
CA LEU A 105 21.21 26.43 2.06
C LEU A 105 21.38 27.02 3.48
N ALA A 106 21.15 28.33 3.66
CA ALA A 106 21.20 29.00 4.95
C ALA A 106 20.10 28.56 5.93
N TYR A 107 18.99 28.02 5.42
CA TYR A 107 17.87 27.64 6.25
C TYR A 107 18.22 26.46 7.18
N PRO A 108 18.09 26.63 8.52
CA PRO A 108 18.49 25.63 9.49
C PRO A 108 17.59 24.40 9.39
N LEU A 109 18.18 23.20 9.49
CA LEU A 109 17.42 21.95 9.42
C LEU A 109 16.72 21.66 10.75
N ARG A 110 15.40 21.48 10.71
CA ARG A 110 14.60 21.04 11.86
C ARG A 110 14.19 19.58 11.69
N LEU A 111 15.13 18.67 11.97
CA LEU A 111 14.98 17.23 11.73
C LEU A 111 13.67 16.65 12.28
N GLY A 112 13.24 17.01 13.50
CA GLY A 112 11.99 16.49 14.08
C GLY A 112 10.75 16.79 13.22
N ARG A 113 10.66 18.00 12.64
CA ARG A 113 9.53 18.37 11.76
C ARG A 113 9.63 17.72 10.39
N LEU A 114 10.86 17.51 9.89
CA LEU A 114 11.09 16.79 8.65
C LEU A 114 10.69 15.31 8.78
N MET A 115 11.04 14.65 9.89
CA MET A 115 10.63 13.27 10.15
C MET A 115 9.11 13.16 10.31
N LEU A 116 8.47 14.09 11.03
CA LEU A 116 7.01 14.16 11.11
C LEU A 116 6.37 14.33 9.73
N TYR A 117 6.94 15.18 8.87
CA TYR A 117 6.49 15.32 7.48
C TYR A 117 6.60 14.00 6.72
N VAL A 118 7.77 13.32 6.77
CA VAL A 118 7.97 12.01 6.12
C VAL A 118 6.96 10.99 6.62
N THR A 119 6.73 10.90 7.94
CA THR A 119 5.70 10.04 8.53
C THR A 119 4.31 10.36 7.98
N LEU A 120 3.95 11.63 7.90
CA LEU A 120 2.63 12.05 7.43
C LEU A 120 2.41 11.87 5.91
N ILE A 121 3.46 11.93 5.09
CA ILE A 121 3.31 11.72 3.64
C ILE A 121 3.49 10.24 3.25
N VAL A 122 4.27 9.46 3.99
CA VAL A 122 4.53 8.04 3.65
C VAL A 122 3.60 7.12 4.43
N ILE A 123 3.61 7.20 5.76
CA ILE A 123 2.96 6.19 6.61
C ILE A 123 1.44 6.38 6.62
N VAL A 124 0.94 7.59 6.89
CA VAL A 124 -0.51 7.85 6.91
C VAL A 124 -1.13 7.48 5.56
N PRO A 125 -0.56 7.88 4.42
CA PRO A 125 -1.19 7.58 3.16
C PRO A 125 -1.02 6.11 2.77
N ALA A 126 0.09 5.45 3.09
CA ALA A 126 0.19 3.98 2.92
C ALA A 126 -0.87 3.23 3.74
N ALA A 127 -1.14 3.64 4.99
CA ALA A 127 -2.17 3.05 5.83
C ALA A 127 -3.58 3.29 5.29
N LEU A 128 -3.88 4.51 4.84
CA LEU A 128 -5.16 4.82 4.18
C LEU A 128 -5.32 3.99 2.92
N LEU A 129 -4.29 3.91 2.08
CA LEU A 129 -4.34 3.16 0.84
C LEU A 129 -4.59 1.66 1.11
N TYR A 130 -3.91 1.10 2.09
CA TYR A 130 -4.16 -0.26 2.52
C TYR A 130 -5.62 -0.47 2.93
N GLY A 131 -6.18 0.43 3.75
CA GLY A 131 -7.59 0.39 4.14
C GLY A 131 -8.55 0.49 2.95
N PHE A 132 -8.27 1.38 1.99
CA PHE A 132 -9.06 1.54 0.77
C PHE A 132 -9.03 0.27 -0.11
N LEU A 133 -7.86 -0.29 -0.35
CA LEU A 133 -7.71 -1.51 -1.15
C LEU A 133 -8.42 -2.70 -0.48
N GLN A 134 -8.28 -2.86 0.83
CA GLN A 134 -9.01 -3.90 1.59
C GLN A 134 -10.53 -3.70 1.54
N GLY A 135 -10.99 -2.46 1.68
CA GLY A 135 -12.40 -2.12 1.55
C GLY A 135 -12.96 -2.43 0.17
N GLY A 136 -12.26 -2.03 -0.89
CA GLY A 136 -12.65 -2.30 -2.28
C GLY A 136 -12.74 -3.79 -2.59
N VAL A 137 -11.74 -4.56 -2.19
CA VAL A 137 -11.72 -6.03 -2.32
C VAL A 137 -12.87 -6.66 -1.54
N GLY A 138 -13.14 -6.20 -0.31
CA GLY A 138 -14.26 -6.68 0.50
C GLY A 138 -15.63 -6.41 -0.14
N ILE A 139 -15.80 -5.24 -0.77
CA ILE A 139 -17.03 -4.87 -1.49
C ILE A 139 -17.18 -5.76 -2.74
N ALA A 140 -16.14 -5.91 -3.55
CA ALA A 140 -16.18 -6.72 -4.77
C ALA A 140 -16.52 -8.19 -4.46
N ALA A 141 -15.93 -8.76 -3.40
CA ALA A 141 -16.24 -10.11 -2.95
C ALA A 141 -17.71 -10.29 -2.57
N ARG A 142 -18.29 -9.28 -1.92
CA ARG A 142 -19.71 -9.28 -1.56
C ARG A 142 -20.62 -9.16 -2.76
N MET A 143 -20.29 -8.29 -3.71
CA MET A 143 -21.06 -8.19 -4.96
C MET A 143 -21.02 -9.51 -5.72
N SER A 144 -19.87 -10.18 -5.77
CA SER A 144 -19.73 -11.50 -6.37
C SER A 144 -20.55 -12.56 -5.62
N LEU A 145 -20.53 -12.57 -4.28
CA LEU A 145 -21.36 -13.48 -3.49
C LEU A 145 -22.85 -13.24 -3.71
N GLN A 146 -23.27 -11.97 -3.75
CA GLN A 146 -24.67 -11.61 -3.99
C GLN A 146 -25.13 -12.04 -5.38
N GLN A 147 -24.28 -11.88 -6.40
CA GLN A 147 -24.52 -12.40 -7.75
C GLN A 147 -24.62 -13.93 -7.77
N GLN A 148 -23.81 -14.62 -6.97
CA GLN A 148 -23.89 -16.08 -6.88
C GLN A 148 -25.16 -16.54 -6.16
N LEU A 149 -25.57 -15.86 -5.10
CA LEU A 149 -26.82 -16.14 -4.39
C LEU A 149 -28.04 -15.89 -5.28
N SER A 150 -28.05 -14.83 -6.10
CA SER A 150 -29.12 -14.61 -7.07
C SER A 150 -29.16 -15.73 -8.12
N ASN A 151 -28.00 -16.15 -8.64
CA ASN A 151 -27.94 -17.25 -9.59
C ASN A 151 -28.42 -18.58 -8.96
N VAL A 152 -28.15 -18.82 -7.66
CA VAL A 152 -28.67 -19.99 -6.94
C VAL A 152 -30.19 -19.92 -6.85
N SER A 153 -30.76 -18.75 -6.55
CA SER A 153 -32.21 -18.54 -6.54
C SER A 153 -32.83 -18.80 -7.92
N ASP A 154 -32.22 -18.31 -9.00
CA ASP A 154 -32.71 -18.52 -10.36
C ASP A 154 -32.65 -20.00 -10.77
N ASN A 155 -31.57 -20.69 -10.39
CA ASN A 155 -31.41 -22.12 -10.62
C ASN A 155 -32.32 -22.97 -9.73
N ALA A 156 -32.71 -22.49 -8.54
CA ALA A 156 -33.57 -23.20 -7.60
C ALA A 156 -34.92 -23.52 -8.24
N LEU A 157 -35.50 -22.60 -9.03
CA LEU A 157 -36.73 -22.85 -9.77
C LEU A 157 -36.55 -23.96 -10.80
N GLN A 158 -35.44 -23.96 -11.54
CA GLN A 158 -35.12 -25.02 -12.49
C GLN A 158 -34.94 -26.38 -11.79
N PHE A 159 -34.28 -26.39 -10.63
CA PHE A 159 -34.14 -27.59 -9.81
C PHE A 159 -35.48 -28.07 -9.27
N LEU A 160 -36.36 -27.17 -8.81
CA LEU A 160 -37.69 -27.50 -8.35
C LEU A 160 -38.46 -28.24 -9.45
N THR A 161 -38.53 -27.69 -10.65
CA THR A 161 -39.22 -28.34 -11.78
C THR A 161 -38.61 -29.70 -12.13
N GLN A 162 -37.28 -29.83 -12.03
CA GLN A 162 -36.61 -31.11 -12.27
C GLN A 162 -36.92 -32.15 -11.17
N HIS A 163 -37.01 -31.72 -9.92
CA HIS A 163 -37.33 -32.57 -8.77
C HIS A 163 -38.81 -32.98 -8.75
N GLU A 164 -39.73 -32.07 -9.04
CA GLU A 164 -41.17 -32.37 -9.20
C GLU A 164 -41.40 -33.43 -10.29
N ALA A 165 -40.79 -33.24 -11.47
CA ALA A 165 -40.88 -34.22 -12.55
C ALA A 165 -40.20 -35.57 -12.21
N THR A 166 -39.24 -35.57 -11.30
CA THR A 166 -38.61 -36.81 -10.81
C THR A 166 -39.48 -37.51 -9.79
N LEU A 167 -40.13 -36.76 -8.89
CA LEU A 167 -41.08 -37.26 -7.92
C LEU A 167 -42.29 -37.90 -8.61
N GLU A 168 -42.87 -37.24 -9.61
CA GLU A 168 -43.99 -37.76 -10.40
C GLU A 168 -43.65 -39.13 -11.01
N ARG A 169 -42.44 -39.27 -11.60
CA ARG A 169 -41.95 -40.56 -12.12
C ARG A 169 -41.79 -41.63 -11.04
N TRP A 170 -41.42 -41.26 -9.81
CA TRP A 170 -41.35 -42.21 -8.69
C TRP A 170 -42.73 -42.66 -8.23
N GLU A 171 -43.71 -41.76 -8.23
CA GLU A 171 -45.10 -42.04 -7.87
C GLU A 171 -45.79 -42.94 -8.91
N GLU A 172 -45.45 -42.78 -10.20
CA GLU A 172 -45.96 -43.61 -11.29
C GLU A 172 -45.29 -45.00 -11.39
N ALA A 173 -44.03 -45.14 -10.95
CA ALA A 173 -43.29 -46.40 -11.02
C ALA A 173 -43.83 -47.44 -10.02
N THR A 174 -44.81 -48.23 -10.46
CA THR A 174 -45.41 -49.31 -9.66
C THR A 174 -44.53 -50.56 -9.58
N THR A 175 -43.70 -50.81 -10.60
CA THR A 175 -42.76 -51.93 -10.64
C THR A 175 -41.32 -51.47 -10.85
N TYR A 176 -40.35 -52.34 -10.53
CA TYR A 176 -38.92 -52.09 -10.78
C TYR A 176 -38.61 -51.89 -12.29
N GLU A 177 -39.38 -52.51 -13.18
CA GLU A 177 -39.18 -52.38 -14.63
C GLU A 177 -39.66 -51.03 -15.18
N ASP A 178 -40.57 -50.36 -14.47
CA ASP A 178 -41.05 -49.02 -14.80
C ASP A 178 -40.07 -47.93 -14.33
N ALA A 179 -39.16 -48.26 -13.42
CA ALA A 179 -38.21 -47.31 -12.87
C ALA A 179 -37.22 -46.80 -13.95
N PRO A 180 -36.94 -45.49 -14.01
CA PRO A 180 -35.97 -44.95 -14.96
C PRO A 180 -34.59 -45.60 -14.85
N VAL A 181 -33.93 -45.81 -16.00
CA VAL A 181 -32.69 -46.61 -16.12
C VAL A 181 -31.59 -46.18 -15.14
N GLN A 182 -31.41 -44.87 -14.94
CA GLN A 182 -30.41 -44.31 -14.03
C GLN A 182 -30.65 -44.74 -12.57
N PHE A 183 -31.93 -44.91 -12.18
CA PHE A 183 -32.28 -45.32 -10.82
C PHE A 183 -32.10 -46.82 -10.61
N ARG A 184 -32.44 -47.64 -11.60
CA ARG A 184 -32.08 -49.07 -11.57
C ARG A 184 -30.58 -49.25 -11.39
N GLN A 185 -29.77 -48.45 -12.09
CA GLN A 185 -28.31 -48.47 -11.93
C GLN A 185 -27.89 -48.09 -10.50
N HIS A 186 -28.46 -47.04 -9.91
CA HIS A 186 -28.13 -46.62 -8.54
C HIS A 186 -28.55 -47.66 -7.48
N PHE A 187 -29.75 -48.24 -7.62
CA PHE A 187 -30.22 -49.31 -6.75
C PHE A 187 -29.30 -50.54 -6.85
N ASN A 188 -28.96 -50.97 -8.06
CA ASN A 188 -28.04 -52.08 -8.30
C ASN A 188 -26.63 -51.84 -7.75
N LEU A 189 -26.15 -50.58 -7.77
CA LEU A 189 -24.86 -50.21 -7.20
C LEU A 189 -24.85 -50.38 -5.67
N HIS A 190 -25.90 -49.93 -4.99
CA HIS A 190 -26.04 -50.06 -3.54
C HIS A 190 -26.35 -51.49 -3.07
N HIS A 191 -26.95 -52.32 -3.94
CA HIS A 191 -27.37 -53.69 -3.62
C HIS A 191 -26.59 -54.74 -4.43
N THR A 192 -25.33 -54.44 -4.77
CA THR A 192 -24.46 -55.25 -5.65
C THR A 192 -24.26 -56.70 -5.22
N HIS A 193 -24.58 -57.06 -3.97
CA HIS A 193 -24.39 -58.41 -3.43
C HIS A 193 -25.54 -59.41 -3.68
N SER A 194 -26.69 -59.03 -4.26
CA SER A 194 -27.87 -59.91 -4.29
C SER A 194 -28.46 -60.21 -5.68
N ARG A 195 -27.65 -60.18 -6.75
CA ARG A 195 -28.12 -60.43 -8.13
C ARG A 195 -28.88 -61.75 -8.34
N GLU A 196 -28.62 -62.78 -7.54
CA GLU A 196 -29.33 -64.07 -7.62
C GLU A 196 -30.66 -64.11 -6.84
N SER A 197 -30.97 -63.10 -6.00
CA SER A 197 -32.19 -63.08 -5.15
C SER A 197 -33.39 -62.35 -5.76
N PHE A 198 -33.26 -61.79 -6.97
CA PHE A 198 -34.22 -60.89 -7.61
C PHE A 198 -35.62 -61.46 -7.90
N ARG A 199 -35.84 -62.76 -7.65
CA ARG A 199 -37.15 -63.42 -7.80
C ARG A 199 -37.83 -63.78 -6.47
N SER A 200 -37.22 -63.47 -5.33
CA SER A 200 -37.85 -63.70 -4.03
C SER A 200 -38.91 -62.61 -3.72
N PRO A 201 -40.01 -62.95 -3.03
CA PRO A 201 -41.00 -61.97 -2.54
C PRO A 201 -40.37 -60.80 -1.78
N ASP A 202 -39.27 -61.07 -1.08
CA ASP A 202 -38.47 -60.11 -0.30
C ASP A 202 -37.91 -58.96 -1.17
N HIS A 203 -37.73 -59.18 -2.48
CA HIS A 203 -37.24 -58.13 -3.39
C HIS A 203 -38.28 -57.05 -3.68
N ALA A 204 -39.57 -57.40 -3.73
CA ALA A 204 -40.64 -56.42 -3.91
C ALA A 204 -40.76 -55.51 -2.68
N GLU A 205 -40.53 -56.06 -1.48
CA GLU A 205 -40.50 -55.32 -0.22
C GLU A 205 -39.32 -54.35 -0.17
N LEU A 206 -38.10 -54.81 -0.46
CA LEU A 206 -36.90 -53.98 -0.52
C LEU A 206 -37.00 -52.85 -1.58
N TRP A 207 -37.63 -53.14 -2.73
CA TRP A 207 -37.90 -52.12 -3.74
C TRP A 207 -38.88 -51.05 -3.22
N ASN A 208 -39.95 -51.47 -2.54
CA ASN A 208 -40.93 -50.55 -1.95
C ASN A 208 -40.31 -49.67 -0.86
N GLU A 209 -39.47 -50.23 0.02
CA GLU A 209 -38.74 -49.46 1.04
C GLU A 209 -37.80 -48.43 0.41
N TYR A 210 -37.01 -48.85 -0.58
CA TYR A 210 -36.10 -47.95 -1.29
C TYR A 210 -36.85 -46.84 -2.05
N ARG A 211 -37.97 -47.19 -2.70
CA ARG A 211 -38.86 -46.24 -3.37
C ARG A 211 -39.42 -45.22 -2.38
N GLN A 212 -39.93 -45.65 -1.23
CA GLN A 212 -40.44 -44.74 -0.19
C GLN A 212 -39.34 -43.80 0.34
N MET A 213 -38.16 -44.34 0.63
CA MET A 213 -37.01 -43.52 1.05
C MET A 213 -36.65 -42.45 0.00
N LYS A 214 -36.72 -42.79 -1.30
CA LYS A 214 -36.47 -41.82 -2.38
C LYS A 214 -37.57 -40.78 -2.50
N ILE A 215 -38.84 -41.17 -2.41
CA ILE A 215 -39.97 -40.24 -2.38
C ILE A 215 -39.80 -39.24 -1.24
N GLU A 216 -39.52 -39.71 -0.01
CA GLU A 216 -39.28 -38.83 1.13
C GLU A 216 -38.08 -37.88 0.92
N PHE A 217 -37.01 -38.39 0.31
CA PHE A 217 -35.83 -37.58 0.00
C PHE A 217 -36.16 -36.46 -1.01
N GLU A 218 -36.87 -36.79 -2.09
CA GLU A 218 -37.29 -35.82 -3.10
C GLU A 218 -38.29 -34.80 -2.53
N GLN A 219 -39.22 -35.23 -1.68
CA GLN A 219 -40.15 -34.34 -0.98
C GLN A 219 -39.41 -33.35 -0.07
N ARG A 220 -38.45 -33.82 0.75
CA ARG A 220 -37.63 -32.93 1.58
C ARG A 220 -36.78 -31.97 0.74
N ALA A 221 -36.30 -32.42 -0.43
CA ALA A 221 -35.57 -31.56 -1.35
C ALA A 221 -36.48 -30.46 -1.92
N ILE A 222 -37.69 -30.81 -2.37
CA ILE A 222 -38.71 -29.88 -2.85
C ILE A 222 -39.09 -28.88 -1.76
N GLU A 223 -39.40 -29.34 -0.54
CA GLU A 223 -39.72 -28.47 0.61
C GLU A 223 -38.58 -27.49 0.90
N TRP A 224 -37.34 -27.96 0.91
CA TRP A 224 -36.17 -27.10 1.12
C TRP A 224 -35.97 -26.09 -0.01
N ILE A 225 -36.10 -26.51 -1.27
CA ILE A 225 -36.00 -25.62 -2.44
C ILE A 225 -37.11 -24.56 -2.40
N GLN A 226 -38.34 -24.96 -2.09
CA GLN A 226 -39.47 -24.04 -1.94
C GLN A 226 -39.21 -23.03 -0.83
N GLN A 227 -38.65 -23.47 0.30
CA GLN A 227 -38.25 -22.57 1.39
C GLN A 227 -37.20 -21.54 0.96
N VAL A 228 -36.26 -21.92 0.08
CA VAL A 228 -35.26 -21.01 -0.50
C VAL A 228 -35.89 -20.06 -1.52
N ILE A 229 -36.91 -20.48 -2.26
CA ILE A 229 -37.65 -19.61 -3.19
C ILE A 229 -38.49 -18.58 -2.42
N ASP A 230 -39.18 -19.01 -1.37
CA ASP A 230 -40.06 -18.17 -0.56
C ASP A 230 -39.26 -17.17 0.31
N ASP A 231 -38.10 -17.59 0.83
CA ASP A 231 -37.18 -16.78 1.62
C ASP A 231 -35.75 -16.84 1.04
N PRO A 232 -35.49 -16.10 -0.06
CA PRO A 232 -34.21 -16.14 -0.75
C PRO A 232 -33.07 -15.73 0.16
N LEU A 233 -31.96 -16.48 0.06
CA LEU A 233 -30.74 -16.24 0.82
C LEU A 233 -30.24 -14.80 0.58
N ARG A 234 -30.31 -13.98 1.62
CA ARG A 234 -29.83 -12.59 1.62
C ARG A 234 -28.70 -12.45 2.62
N VAL A 235 -27.73 -11.64 2.25
CA VAL A 235 -26.71 -11.17 3.19
C VAL A 235 -27.35 -10.06 4.02
N ASP A 236 -27.42 -10.24 5.34
CA ASP A 236 -27.93 -9.19 6.23
C ASP A 236 -26.94 -8.03 6.29
N HIS A 237 -27.31 -6.92 5.63
CA HIS A 237 -26.51 -5.69 5.55
C HIS A 237 -26.83 -4.67 6.65
N SER A 238 -27.73 -5.00 7.59
CA SER A 238 -28.21 -4.03 8.59
C SER A 238 -27.11 -3.48 9.52
N TYR A 239 -25.95 -4.14 9.58
CA TYR A 239 -24.84 -3.74 10.44
C TYR A 239 -23.78 -2.96 9.66
N LEU A 240 -23.56 -1.69 10.03
CA LEU A 240 -22.40 -0.89 9.61
C LEU A 240 -21.08 -1.65 9.89
N ALA A 241 -21.04 -2.41 11.00
CA ALA A 241 -19.94 -3.28 11.36
C ALA A 241 -19.59 -4.28 10.25
N SER A 242 -20.60 -4.85 9.58
CA SER A 242 -20.37 -5.75 8.44
C SER A 242 -19.65 -5.00 7.31
N ALA A 243 -20.06 -3.77 6.94
CA ALA A 243 -19.41 -2.98 5.89
C ALA A 243 -17.95 -2.62 6.24
N MET A 244 -17.67 -2.36 7.52
CA MET A 244 -16.33 -2.00 7.98
C MET A 244 -15.42 -3.19 8.28
N GLU A 245 -15.97 -4.39 8.48
CA GLU A 245 -15.22 -5.58 8.88
C GLU A 245 -14.09 -5.98 7.92
N PRO A 246 -14.25 -5.91 6.57
CA PRO A 246 -13.13 -6.17 5.66
C PRO A 246 -11.99 -5.16 5.82
N ILE A 247 -12.29 -3.92 6.22
CA ILE A 247 -11.31 -2.83 6.41
C ILE A 247 -10.58 -3.03 7.73
N LEU A 248 -11.32 -3.28 8.82
CA LEU A 248 -10.78 -3.35 10.17
C LEU A 248 -10.15 -4.71 10.49
N PHE A 249 -10.67 -5.79 9.89
CA PHE A 249 -10.31 -7.17 10.20
C PHE A 249 -10.18 -8.05 8.95
N PRO A 250 -9.28 -7.73 8.01
CA PRO A 250 -9.16 -8.45 6.74
C PRO A 250 -8.80 -9.93 6.89
N ASN A 251 -8.17 -10.31 8.01
CA ASN A 251 -7.73 -11.68 8.29
C ASN A 251 -8.69 -12.46 9.21
N ARG A 252 -9.89 -11.94 9.52
CA ARG A 252 -10.83 -12.68 10.37
C ARG A 252 -11.46 -13.84 9.58
N PRO A 253 -11.49 -15.06 10.14
CA PRO A 253 -12.09 -16.23 9.48
C PRO A 253 -13.62 -16.24 9.53
N ARG A 254 -14.23 -15.44 10.38
CA ARG A 254 -15.69 -15.30 10.53
C ARG A 254 -16.07 -13.83 10.44
N SER A 255 -17.12 -13.53 9.69
CA SER A 255 -17.73 -12.20 9.67
C SER A 255 -18.81 -12.12 10.75
N SER A 256 -18.99 -10.91 11.29
CA SER A 256 -20.16 -10.51 12.08
C SER A 256 -21.47 -10.53 11.28
N GLY A 257 -21.40 -10.52 9.96
CA GLY A 257 -22.55 -10.68 9.08
C GLY A 257 -23.18 -12.06 9.19
N ARG A 258 -24.45 -12.14 8.79
CA ARG A 258 -25.22 -13.38 8.74
C ARG A 258 -25.80 -13.56 7.34
N ILE A 259 -25.86 -14.79 6.88
CA ILE A 259 -26.69 -15.17 5.74
C ILE A 259 -28.02 -15.62 6.35
N ALA A 260 -29.09 -14.92 5.99
CA ALA A 260 -30.45 -15.25 6.40
C ALA A 260 -31.25 -15.66 5.16
N GLY A 261 -31.97 -16.76 5.26
CA GLY A 261 -32.82 -17.29 4.19
C GLY A 261 -33.13 -18.76 4.42
N GLY A 262 -34.24 -19.25 3.89
CA GLY A 262 -34.65 -20.64 4.06
C GLY A 262 -34.79 -21.07 5.53
N GLY A 263 -35.22 -20.16 6.42
CA GLY A 263 -35.35 -20.43 7.86
C GLY A 263 -34.04 -20.71 8.62
N ARG A 264 -32.89 -20.54 7.96
CA ARG A 264 -31.55 -20.73 8.54
C ARG A 264 -30.82 -19.39 8.68
N VAL A 265 -30.01 -19.29 9.73
CA VAL A 265 -29.15 -18.14 9.98
C VAL A 265 -27.73 -18.66 10.17
N ASP A 266 -26.96 -18.62 9.08
CA ASP A 266 -25.57 -19.07 9.10
C ASP A 266 -24.62 -17.87 9.22
N PRO A 267 -23.51 -17.99 9.98
CA PRO A 267 -22.51 -16.93 10.05
C PRO A 267 -21.88 -16.73 8.68
N LEU A 268 -21.83 -15.49 8.22
CA LEU A 268 -21.16 -15.16 6.96
C LEU A 268 -19.66 -15.52 7.11
N PRO A 269 -19.08 -16.32 6.20
CA PRO A 269 -17.65 -16.60 6.24
C PRO A 269 -16.87 -15.29 6.19
N GLY A 270 -15.80 -15.20 7.00
CA GLY A 270 -14.95 -14.01 7.00
C GLY A 270 -14.17 -13.88 5.70
N PRO A 271 -13.58 -12.69 5.41
CA PRO A 271 -12.91 -12.41 4.14
C PRO A 271 -11.86 -13.46 3.75
N SER A 272 -11.14 -14.02 4.72
CA SER A 272 -10.12 -15.05 4.47
C SER A 272 -10.70 -16.42 4.04
N ASN A 273 -11.97 -16.68 4.34
CA ASN A 273 -12.66 -17.95 4.08
C ASN A 273 -13.74 -17.85 2.99
N LEU A 274 -13.98 -16.65 2.44
CA LEU A 274 -15.01 -16.43 1.41
C LEU A 274 -14.79 -17.30 0.16
N GLY A 275 -13.52 -17.58 -0.20
CA GLY A 275 -13.19 -18.48 -1.31
C GLY A 275 -13.50 -19.96 -1.04
N LEU A 276 -13.75 -20.36 0.21
CA LEU A 276 -13.95 -21.76 0.59
C LEU A 276 -15.43 -22.20 0.60
N TYR A 277 -16.37 -21.25 0.66
CA TYR A 277 -17.77 -21.53 1.01
C TYR A 277 -18.77 -21.49 -0.14
N VAL A 278 -18.40 -21.05 -1.35
CA VAL A 278 -19.34 -21.00 -2.49
C VAL A 278 -19.28 -22.28 -3.33
N GLY A 279 -19.54 -23.40 -2.66
CA GLY A 279 -19.66 -24.72 -3.27
C GLY A 279 -20.90 -25.44 -2.78
N ILE A 280 -22.10 -24.88 -3.06
CA ILE A 280 -23.36 -25.61 -2.91
C ILE A 280 -23.53 -26.47 -4.17
N GLY A 281 -22.79 -27.58 -4.25
CA GLY A 281 -22.84 -28.52 -5.37
C GLY A 281 -21.71 -29.56 -5.30
N PRO A 282 -21.90 -30.79 -5.82
CA PRO A 282 -20.91 -31.88 -5.74
C PRO A 282 -19.64 -31.63 -6.56
N ARG A 283 -19.62 -30.60 -7.42
CA ARG A 283 -18.40 -30.13 -8.11
C ARG A 283 -17.88 -28.88 -7.41
N ARG A 284 -16.90 -29.07 -6.52
CA ARG A 284 -16.06 -28.00 -5.98
C ARG A 284 -15.24 -27.41 -7.13
N ALA A 285 -15.76 -26.42 -7.85
CA ALA A 285 -14.91 -25.58 -8.68
C ALA A 285 -13.94 -24.86 -7.74
N PRO A 286 -12.61 -24.94 -7.94
CA PRO A 286 -11.66 -24.20 -7.11
C PRO A 286 -11.87 -22.71 -7.40
N ILE A 287 -12.65 -22.04 -6.56
CA ILE A 287 -12.70 -20.58 -6.58
C ILE A 287 -11.32 -20.12 -6.13
N ILE A 288 -10.69 -19.34 -7.00
CA ILE A 288 -9.34 -18.79 -6.83
C ILE A 288 -9.24 -18.33 -5.37
N PRO A 289 -8.36 -18.95 -4.55
CA PRO A 289 -8.26 -18.59 -3.15
C PRO A 289 -8.08 -17.09 -3.11
N PHE A 290 -8.87 -16.44 -2.27
CA PHE A 290 -8.83 -15.02 -2.02
C PHE A 290 -7.39 -14.71 -1.57
N ARG A 291 -6.48 -14.49 -2.53
CA ARG A 291 -5.08 -14.22 -2.26
C ARG A 291 -5.14 -12.97 -1.44
N SER A 292 -4.70 -13.08 -0.19
CA SER A 292 -4.59 -11.93 0.71
C SER A 292 -4.05 -10.74 -0.09
N LEU A 293 -4.56 -9.53 0.09
CA LEU A 293 -4.06 -8.35 -0.63
C LEU A 293 -2.53 -8.26 -0.56
N SER A 294 -1.91 -8.73 0.52
CA SER A 294 -0.46 -8.95 0.62
C SER A 294 0.11 -9.85 -0.46
N GLN A 295 -0.49 -11.00 -0.77
CA GLN A 295 -0.10 -11.83 -1.91
C GLN A 295 -0.36 -11.16 -3.25
N VAL A 296 -1.48 -10.45 -3.44
CA VAL A 296 -1.73 -9.71 -4.70
C VAL A 296 -0.70 -8.62 -4.90
N LEU A 297 -0.41 -7.83 -3.86
CA LEU A 297 0.64 -6.80 -3.86
C LEU A 297 2.02 -7.43 -4.07
N LEU A 298 2.40 -8.45 -3.30
CA LEU A 298 3.67 -9.18 -3.45
C LEU A 298 3.81 -9.83 -4.85
N SER A 299 2.70 -10.27 -5.45
CA SER A 299 2.69 -10.85 -6.80
C SER A 299 2.54 -9.83 -7.93
N SER A 300 2.12 -8.60 -7.61
CA SER A 300 2.00 -7.54 -8.60
C SER A 300 3.39 -7.10 -9.00
N GLN A 301 3.64 -6.90 -10.30
CA GLN A 301 4.93 -6.39 -10.77
C GLN A 301 5.24 -4.98 -10.22
N LEU A 302 4.23 -4.31 -9.67
CA LEU A 302 4.35 -3.06 -8.95
C LEU A 302 5.18 -3.17 -7.66
N PHE A 303 5.14 -4.27 -6.91
CA PHE A 303 5.89 -4.38 -5.64
C PHE A 303 7.43 -4.36 -5.82
N PRO A 304 8.01 -5.09 -6.79
CA PRO A 304 9.42 -4.93 -7.15
C PRO A 304 9.77 -3.49 -7.54
N LEU A 305 8.93 -2.83 -8.34
CA LEU A 305 9.12 -1.42 -8.73
C LEU A 305 9.05 -0.48 -7.52
N TRP A 306 8.14 -0.74 -6.58
CA TRP A 306 8.02 -0.03 -5.31
C TRP A 306 9.29 -0.12 -4.48
N LEU A 307 9.74 -1.35 -4.24
CA LEU A 307 10.92 -1.62 -3.45
C LEU A 307 12.14 -1.01 -4.13
N ALA A 308 12.27 -1.14 -5.44
CA ALA A 308 13.34 -0.55 -6.23
C ALA A 308 13.37 0.99 -6.10
N THR A 309 12.21 1.62 -6.05
CA THR A 309 12.08 3.08 -5.89
C THR A 309 12.48 3.54 -4.50
N LEU A 310 11.98 2.87 -3.45
CA LEU A 310 12.34 3.19 -2.07
C LEU A 310 13.84 2.96 -1.84
N ILE A 311 14.37 1.84 -2.34
CA ILE A 311 15.80 1.56 -2.35
C ILE A 311 16.52 2.66 -3.11
N GLY A 312 16.07 3.07 -4.29
CA GLY A 312 16.69 4.16 -5.05
C GLY A 312 16.77 5.47 -4.28
N ILE A 313 15.67 5.89 -3.62
CA ILE A 313 15.62 7.13 -2.83
C ILE A 313 16.53 7.08 -1.60
N VAL A 314 16.74 5.90 -1.02
CA VAL A 314 17.61 5.70 0.16
C VAL A 314 19.07 5.46 -0.24
N VAL A 315 19.31 4.68 -1.29
CA VAL A 315 20.64 4.33 -1.80
C VAL A 315 21.32 5.56 -2.38
N PHE A 316 20.62 6.42 -3.12
CA PHE A 316 21.22 7.64 -3.70
C PHE A 316 21.86 8.60 -2.67
N PRO A 317 21.20 8.97 -1.56
CA PRO A 317 21.84 9.76 -0.52
C PRO A 317 22.88 8.94 0.25
N LEU A 318 22.64 7.64 0.44
CA LEU A 318 23.57 6.77 1.17
C LEU A 318 24.90 6.65 0.43
N THR A 319 24.92 6.47 -0.90
CA THR A 319 26.14 6.41 -1.70
C THR A 319 26.94 7.71 -1.58
N LEU A 320 26.29 8.87 -1.63
CA LEU A 320 26.94 10.16 -1.42
C LEU A 320 27.48 10.35 0.00
N VAL A 321 26.79 9.81 1.01
CA VAL A 321 27.25 9.84 2.41
C VAL A 321 28.42 8.88 2.63
N LEU A 322 28.39 7.69 2.01
CA LEU A 322 29.37 6.63 2.13
C LEU A 322 30.64 6.85 1.30
N LEU A 323 30.64 7.77 0.34
CA LEU A 323 31.82 8.17 -0.43
C LEU A 323 32.45 9.43 0.20
N PRO A 324 33.23 9.35 1.29
CA PRO A 324 33.78 10.51 1.98
C PRO A 324 34.67 11.38 1.08
N THR A 325 35.28 10.80 0.05
CA THR A 325 36.02 11.52 -1.00
C THR A 325 35.12 12.48 -1.77
N THR A 326 33.91 12.05 -2.16
CA THR A 326 32.94 12.91 -2.85
C THR A 326 32.43 14.02 -1.93
N ARG A 327 32.14 13.72 -0.66
CA ARG A 327 31.69 14.72 0.32
C ARG A 327 32.76 15.76 0.63
N ARG A 328 34.02 15.34 0.81
CA ARG A 328 35.16 16.24 1.05
C ARG A 328 35.41 17.15 -0.15
N ARG A 329 35.29 16.64 -1.38
CA ARG A 329 35.43 17.45 -2.60
C ARG A 329 34.25 18.40 -2.81
N ALA A 330 33.02 17.95 -2.58
CA ALA A 330 31.82 18.77 -2.74
C ALA A 330 31.63 19.82 -1.62
N LYS A 331 32.29 19.60 -0.47
CA LYS A 331 32.20 20.42 0.76
C LYS A 331 30.73 20.71 1.15
N VAL A 332 29.84 19.72 1.02
CA VAL A 332 28.42 19.82 1.39
C VAL A 332 28.16 19.03 2.67
N ARG A 333 27.45 19.63 3.62
CA ARG A 333 27.04 18.96 4.87
C ARG A 333 25.99 17.86 4.61
N ALA A 334 26.10 16.74 5.33
CA ALA A 334 25.19 15.59 5.22
C ALA A 334 23.70 15.95 5.39
N VAL A 335 23.42 16.93 6.24
CA VAL A 335 22.07 17.43 6.53
C VAL A 335 21.30 17.89 5.28
N HIS A 336 21.99 18.42 4.28
CA HIS A 336 21.34 18.86 3.04
C HIS A 336 20.90 17.68 2.18
N PHE A 337 21.66 16.58 2.18
CA PHE A 337 21.25 15.36 1.48
C PHE A 337 20.03 14.70 2.14
N VAL A 338 19.97 14.68 3.48
CA VAL A 338 18.80 14.18 4.22
C VAL A 338 17.56 14.99 3.86
N ARG A 339 17.67 16.32 3.80
CA ARG A 339 16.57 17.21 3.36
C ARG A 339 16.12 16.89 1.93
N VAL A 340 17.05 16.73 1.00
CA VAL A 340 16.77 16.38 -0.40
C VAL A 340 16.06 15.03 -0.54
N ALA A 341 16.52 14.04 0.21
CA ALA A 341 15.91 12.71 0.23
C ALA A 341 14.48 12.73 0.80
N ALA A 342 14.28 13.42 1.93
CA ALA A 342 12.97 13.51 2.59
C ALA A 342 11.91 14.17 1.71
N TYR A 343 12.25 15.27 1.02
CA TYR A 343 11.33 15.89 0.07
C TYR A 343 11.17 15.10 -1.23
N GLY A 344 12.18 14.31 -1.61
CA GLY A 344 12.11 13.44 -2.78
C GLY A 344 11.10 12.30 -2.66
N LEU A 345 10.64 11.98 -1.45
CA LEU A 345 9.60 10.98 -1.22
C LEU A 345 8.23 11.42 -1.73
N ALA A 346 7.99 12.71 -1.94
CA ALA A 346 6.69 13.25 -2.34
C ALA A 346 6.21 12.76 -3.72
N ILE A 347 7.08 12.79 -4.73
CA ILE A 347 6.71 12.39 -6.11
C ILE A 347 6.38 10.89 -6.18
N PRO A 348 7.25 9.97 -5.71
CA PRO A 348 6.94 8.55 -5.60
C PRO A 348 5.62 8.33 -4.84
N THR A 349 5.47 8.95 -3.66
CA THR A 349 4.24 8.86 -2.86
C THR A 349 3.00 9.18 -3.68
N PHE A 350 3.03 10.28 -4.44
CA PHE A 350 1.90 10.69 -5.30
C PHE A 350 1.62 9.68 -6.42
N ILE A 351 2.68 9.17 -7.08
CA ILE A 351 2.53 8.15 -8.13
C ILE A 351 1.90 6.87 -7.55
N ILE A 352 2.24 6.46 -6.32
CA ILE A 352 1.62 5.28 -5.65
C ILE A 352 0.12 5.43 -5.58
N TRP A 353 -0.32 6.60 -5.12
CA TRP A 353 -1.72 6.89 -4.92
C TRP A 353 -2.49 6.87 -6.21
N LEU A 354 -1.91 7.46 -7.26
CA LEU A 354 -2.51 7.42 -8.58
C LEU A 354 -2.62 5.98 -9.10
N ALA A 355 -1.53 5.20 -8.99
CA ALA A 355 -1.50 3.79 -9.39
C ALA A 355 -2.58 2.98 -8.69
N ALA A 356 -2.71 3.17 -7.37
CA ALA A 356 -3.60 2.37 -6.57
C ALA A 356 -5.07 2.82 -6.69
N ALA A 357 -5.31 4.10 -6.97
CA ALA A 357 -6.63 4.57 -7.40
C ALA A 357 -7.04 3.93 -8.75
N CYS A 358 -6.12 3.82 -9.71
CA CYS A 358 -6.38 3.14 -10.98
C CYS A 358 -6.64 1.64 -10.82
N LEU A 359 -5.87 0.94 -9.97
CA LEU A 359 -6.13 -0.45 -9.61
C LEU A 359 -7.53 -0.61 -9.00
N THR A 360 -7.87 0.25 -8.04
CA THR A 360 -9.20 0.22 -7.40
C THR A 360 -10.31 0.45 -8.43
N ALA A 361 -10.16 1.43 -9.31
CA ALA A 361 -11.11 1.70 -10.38
C ALA A 361 -11.27 0.51 -11.34
N ASN A 362 -10.18 -0.20 -11.66
CA ASN A 362 -10.24 -1.43 -12.46
C ASN A 362 -10.99 -2.56 -11.73
N THR A 363 -10.74 -2.75 -10.43
CA THR A 363 -11.48 -3.77 -9.64
C THR A 363 -12.98 -3.48 -9.55
N LEU A 364 -13.37 -2.21 -9.63
CA LEU A 364 -14.77 -1.78 -9.67
C LEU A 364 -15.37 -1.81 -11.09
N GLY A 365 -14.60 -2.25 -12.10
CA GLY A 365 -15.05 -2.30 -13.49
C GLY A 365 -15.14 -0.93 -14.18
N TRP A 366 -14.61 0.14 -13.56
CA TRP A 366 -14.64 1.49 -14.14
C TRP A 366 -13.55 1.72 -15.18
N VAL A 367 -12.50 0.91 -15.16
CA VAL A 367 -11.32 1.03 -16.03
C VAL A 367 -11.02 -0.32 -16.67
N SER A 368 -10.73 -0.35 -17.97
CA SER A 368 -10.34 -1.57 -18.68
C SER A 368 -8.96 -2.07 -18.22
N SER A 369 -8.75 -3.39 -18.30
CA SER A 369 -7.45 -4.00 -18.01
C SER A 369 -6.35 -3.53 -18.97
N GLU A 370 -6.70 -3.22 -20.22
CA GLU A 370 -5.76 -2.66 -21.20
C GLU A 370 -5.21 -1.30 -20.77
N LEU A 371 -6.06 -0.40 -20.26
CA LEU A 371 -5.61 0.90 -19.75
C LEU A 371 -4.68 0.72 -18.54
N LEU A 372 -4.98 -0.25 -17.68
CA LEU A 372 -4.17 -0.56 -16.50
C LEU A 372 -2.75 -1.01 -16.89
N ASN A 373 -2.62 -1.85 -17.92
CA ASN A 373 -1.31 -2.29 -18.43
C ASN A 373 -0.49 -1.09 -18.95
N TRP A 374 -1.12 -0.16 -19.67
CA TRP A 374 -0.44 1.06 -20.11
C TRP A 374 0.00 1.94 -18.94
N ILE A 375 -0.86 2.10 -17.94
CA ILE A 375 -0.54 2.85 -16.71
C ILE A 375 0.65 2.22 -15.99
N GLU A 376 0.71 0.89 -15.88
CA GLU A 376 1.83 0.17 -15.27
C GLU A 376 3.15 0.45 -15.99
N VAL A 377 3.18 0.38 -17.32
CA VAL A 377 4.37 0.70 -18.13
C VAL A 377 4.78 2.16 -17.95
N ILE A 378 3.81 3.09 -18.00
CA ILE A 378 4.07 4.53 -17.80
C ILE A 378 4.66 4.76 -16.41
N ILE A 379 4.12 4.14 -15.36
CA ILE A 379 4.62 4.26 -13.99
C ILE A 379 6.04 3.70 -13.87
N ALA A 380 6.29 2.53 -14.43
CA ALA A 380 7.60 1.88 -14.41
C ALA A 380 8.69 2.76 -15.02
N ILE A 381 8.36 3.55 -16.06
CA ILE A 381 9.28 4.49 -16.71
C ILE A 381 9.31 5.85 -15.97
N ALA A 382 8.16 6.37 -15.57
CA ALA A 382 8.02 7.70 -14.98
C ALA A 382 8.72 7.82 -13.62
N ILE A 383 8.65 6.78 -12.78
CA ILE A 383 9.28 6.81 -11.46
C ILE A 383 10.80 7.01 -11.55
N PRO A 384 11.60 6.17 -12.24
CA PRO A 384 13.06 6.35 -12.30
C PRO A 384 13.44 7.66 -12.98
N LEU A 385 12.74 8.08 -14.03
CA LEU A 385 12.99 9.37 -14.68
C LEU A 385 12.70 10.54 -13.73
N SER A 386 11.62 10.48 -12.96
CA SER A 386 11.27 11.51 -11.99
C SER A 386 12.29 11.58 -10.84
N ALA A 387 12.79 10.43 -10.36
CA ALA A 387 13.82 10.37 -9.34
C ALA A 387 15.16 10.96 -9.85
N ALA A 388 15.57 10.61 -11.08
CA ALA A 388 16.76 11.18 -11.71
C ALA A 388 16.62 12.69 -11.90
N GLY A 389 15.47 13.15 -12.41
CA GLY A 389 15.16 14.57 -12.57
C GLY A 389 15.16 15.33 -11.24
N TRP A 390 14.59 14.74 -10.18
CA TRP A 390 14.60 15.28 -8.82
C TRP A 390 16.02 15.53 -8.32
N TRP A 391 16.88 14.51 -8.39
CA TRP A 391 18.25 14.59 -7.92
C TRP A 391 19.10 15.54 -8.75
N TYR A 392 18.95 15.53 -10.08
CA TYR A 392 19.62 16.48 -10.96
C TYR A 392 19.28 17.93 -10.58
N LEU A 393 17.99 18.24 -10.39
CA LEU A 393 17.54 19.58 -10.02
C LEU A 393 17.99 19.96 -8.61
N ALA A 394 17.97 19.03 -7.65
CA ALA A 394 18.51 19.27 -6.32
C ALA A 394 20.02 19.59 -6.36
N PHE A 395 20.81 18.83 -7.11
CA PHE A 395 22.24 19.07 -7.26
C PHE A 395 22.56 20.38 -7.99
N ARG A 396 21.79 20.69 -9.04
CA ARG A 396 22.01 21.87 -9.87
C ARG A 396 21.55 23.15 -9.17
N CYS A 397 20.31 23.17 -8.68
CA CYS A 397 19.66 24.39 -8.17
C CYS A 397 19.93 24.60 -6.67
N HIS A 398 19.84 23.55 -5.86
CA HIS A 398 19.97 23.67 -4.41
C HIS A 398 21.43 23.54 -3.93
N LEU A 399 22.12 22.46 -4.30
CA LEU A 399 23.51 22.22 -3.86
C LEU A 399 24.55 22.97 -4.69
N ARG A 400 24.18 23.46 -5.89
CA ARG A 400 25.05 24.16 -6.85
C ARG A 400 26.36 23.40 -7.13
N ILE A 401 26.24 22.14 -7.56
CA ILE A 401 27.36 21.29 -7.96
C ILE A 401 27.67 21.51 -9.46
N PRO A 402 28.93 21.82 -9.85
CA PRO A 402 29.29 22.18 -11.24
C PRO A 402 29.13 21.05 -12.27
N HIS A 403 29.00 19.79 -11.82
CA HIS A 403 28.78 18.62 -12.67
C HIS A 403 27.55 17.79 -12.25
N ALA A 404 26.47 18.47 -11.85
CA ALA A 404 25.25 17.83 -11.36
C ALA A 404 24.71 16.72 -12.28
N PHE A 405 24.79 16.91 -13.60
CA PHE A 405 24.36 15.92 -14.59
C PHE A 405 25.12 14.59 -14.46
N TRP A 406 26.45 14.61 -14.56
CA TRP A 406 27.27 13.41 -14.48
C TRP A 406 27.18 12.70 -13.13
N VAL A 407 27.10 13.47 -12.03
CA VAL A 407 26.88 12.89 -10.70
C VAL A 407 25.55 12.13 -10.67
N THR A 408 24.50 12.68 -11.24
CA THR A 408 23.18 12.03 -11.29
C THR A 408 23.22 10.77 -12.15
N VAL A 409 23.85 10.81 -13.32
CA VAL A 409 23.98 9.66 -14.22
C VAL A 409 24.76 8.52 -13.55
N ILE A 410 25.92 8.80 -12.97
CA ILE A 410 26.77 7.79 -12.32
C ILE A 410 26.03 7.16 -11.14
N MET A 411 25.38 7.97 -10.30
CA MET A 411 24.59 7.47 -9.17
C MET A 411 23.37 6.68 -9.62
N GLY A 412 22.74 7.07 -10.74
CA GLY A 412 21.66 6.32 -11.37
C GLY A 412 22.10 4.93 -11.84
N ILE A 413 23.23 4.85 -12.56
CA ILE A 413 23.83 3.59 -12.99
C ILE A 413 24.15 2.71 -11.78
N LEU A 414 24.80 3.27 -10.75
CA LEU A 414 25.13 2.52 -9.53
C LEU A 414 23.88 1.99 -8.82
N THR A 415 22.81 2.80 -8.77
CA THR A 415 21.53 2.39 -8.21
C THR A 415 20.93 1.23 -8.99
N ILE A 416 20.93 1.30 -10.33
CA ILE A 416 20.45 0.21 -11.19
C ILE A 416 21.26 -1.06 -10.95
N LEU A 417 22.59 -0.98 -10.89
CA LEU A 417 23.46 -2.13 -10.62
C LEU A 417 23.15 -2.78 -9.25
N ILE A 418 22.94 -1.97 -8.21
CA ILE A 418 22.56 -2.45 -6.88
C ILE A 418 21.20 -3.15 -6.91
N LEU A 419 20.24 -2.61 -7.68
CA LEU A 419 18.89 -3.19 -7.82
C LEU A 419 18.87 -4.47 -8.65
N LEU A 420 19.77 -4.61 -9.62
CA LEU A 420 19.90 -5.83 -10.43
C LEU A 420 20.62 -6.96 -9.68
N LEU A 421 21.39 -6.65 -8.62
CA LEU A 421 22.17 -7.65 -7.89
C LEU A 421 21.31 -8.76 -7.27
N PRO A 422 20.19 -8.50 -6.56
CA PRO A 422 19.30 -9.56 -6.06
C PRO A 422 18.70 -10.42 -7.18
N VAL A 423 18.35 -9.81 -8.32
CA VAL A 423 17.80 -10.53 -9.48
C VAL A 423 18.85 -11.47 -10.08
N GLY A 424 20.08 -10.98 -10.25
CA GLY A 424 21.20 -11.81 -10.70
C GLY A 424 21.52 -12.95 -9.74
N VAL A 425 21.49 -12.69 -8.43
CA VAL A 425 21.68 -13.73 -7.40
C VAL A 425 20.57 -14.78 -7.45
N ALA A 426 19.31 -14.36 -7.56
CA ALA A 426 18.17 -15.29 -7.67
C ALA A 426 18.26 -16.17 -8.93
N ALA A 427 18.55 -15.57 -10.08
CA ALA A 427 18.75 -16.30 -11.34
C ALA A 427 19.95 -17.27 -11.27
N ALA A 428 21.04 -16.86 -10.61
CA ALA A 428 22.20 -17.73 -10.40
C ALA A 428 21.87 -18.91 -9.46
N VAL A 429 21.11 -18.68 -8.39
CA VAL A 429 20.64 -19.75 -7.51
C VAL A 429 19.74 -20.72 -8.26
N GLU A 430 18.78 -20.23 -9.04
CA GLU A 430 17.88 -21.07 -9.86
C GLU A 430 18.66 -21.89 -10.89
N TRP A 431 19.63 -21.28 -11.58
CA TRP A 431 20.51 -21.97 -12.52
C TRP A 431 21.36 -23.04 -11.83
N LEU A 432 21.89 -22.78 -10.62
CA LEU A 432 22.63 -23.78 -9.86
C LEU A 432 21.74 -24.92 -9.34
N THR A 433 20.47 -24.65 -9.02
CA THR A 433 19.54 -25.68 -8.52
C THR A 433 18.93 -26.54 -9.62
N TYR A 434 18.67 -25.98 -10.80
CA TYR A 434 17.93 -26.68 -11.88
C TYR A 434 18.74 -26.90 -13.15
N GLY A 435 19.80 -26.13 -13.39
CA GLY A 435 20.61 -26.19 -14.61
C GLY A 435 21.73 -27.24 -14.60
N ALA A 436 21.82 -28.06 -13.55
CA ALA A 436 22.81 -29.14 -13.43
C ALA A 436 22.28 -30.54 -13.82
N PHE A 437 21.07 -30.62 -14.36
CA PHE A 437 20.47 -31.84 -14.95
C PHE A 437 20.20 -31.60 -16.43
#